data_AF-A0A5A7ZZA1-F1
#
_entry.id   AF-A0A5A7ZZA1-F1
#
_cell.length_a   1.000
_cell.length_b   1.000
_cell.length_c   1.000
_cell.angle_alpha   90.00
_cell.angle_beta   90.00
_cell.angle_gamma   90.00
#
_symmetry.space_group_name_H-M   'P 1'
#
loop_
_entity.id
_entity.type
_entity.pdbx_description
1 polymer ?
#
loop_
_entity_poly.entity_id
_entity_poly.type
_entity_poly.pdbx_seq_one_letter_code
_entity_poly.pdbx_strand_id
1 'polypeptide(L)'
;MSASDPHSYGTPEVYRQFIVETLAGAEIHARIGQNYAEIGDDPGLDYAIRCLVANTRAAVSVLANLKEMNAKQARRRAETAAILAGGSTVEARP
;
A
#
# COMPACT_ATOMS: atom_id res chain seq x y z
N MET A 1 25.61 13.49 -9.41
CA MET A 1 24.81 12.30 -9.78
C MET A 1 24.89 11.34 -8.60
N SER A 2 23.92 11.41 -7.70
CA SER A 2 23.95 10.62 -6.46
C SER A 2 23.35 9.24 -6.71
N ALA A 3 23.96 8.23 -6.09
CA ALA A 3 23.70 6.81 -6.27
C ALA A 3 22.20 6.48 -6.13
N SER A 4 21.66 5.77 -7.12
CA SER A 4 20.36 5.13 -7.06
C SER A 4 20.40 4.03 -5.99
N ASP A 5 19.89 4.32 -4.80
CA ASP A 5 19.60 3.31 -3.79
C ASP A 5 18.80 2.17 -4.42
N PRO A 6 19.07 0.89 -4.09
CA PRO A 6 18.22 -0.21 -4.49
C PRO A 6 16.88 -0.03 -3.77
N HIS A 7 15.97 0.69 -4.40
CA HIS A 7 14.59 0.81 -3.97
C HIS A 7 14.07 -0.63 -3.87
N SER A 8 13.95 -1.15 -2.66
CA SER A 8 13.32 -2.45 -2.44
C SER A 8 11.87 -2.30 -2.89
N TYR A 9 11.62 -2.61 -4.15
CA TYR A 9 10.28 -2.75 -4.67
C TYR A 9 9.57 -3.80 -3.81
N GLY A 10 8.41 -3.43 -3.26
CA GLY A 10 7.62 -4.31 -2.41
C GLY A 10 8.03 -4.34 -0.94
N THR A 11 8.46 -3.23 -0.33
CA THR A 11 8.41 -3.10 1.14
C THR A 11 7.04 -2.60 1.60
N PRO A 12 6.64 -2.85 2.88
CA PRO A 12 5.38 -2.32 3.40
C PRO A 12 5.30 -0.79 3.29
N GLU A 13 6.44 -0.11 3.40
CA GLU A 13 6.52 1.34 3.35
C GLU A 13 6.22 1.89 1.96
N VAL A 14 6.79 1.28 0.91
CA VAL A 14 6.51 1.68 -0.48
C VAL A 14 5.02 1.52 -0.81
N TYR A 15 4.37 0.47 -0.32
CA TYR A 15 2.92 0.33 -0.52
C TYR A 15 2.11 1.39 0.24
N ARG A 16 2.50 1.76 1.46
CA ARG A 16 1.84 2.85 2.19
C ARG A 16 1.99 4.17 1.46
N GLN A 17 3.19 4.48 0.99
CA GLN A 17 3.44 5.70 0.22
C GLN A 17 2.58 5.75 -1.05
N PHE A 18 2.54 4.65 -1.81
CA PHE A 18 1.69 4.58 -3.01
C PHE A 18 0.20 4.76 -2.69
N ILE A 19 -0.28 4.18 -1.59
CA ILE A 19 -1.68 4.37 -1.13
C ILE A 19 -1.94 5.85 -0.83
N VAL A 20 -1.01 6.54 -0.15
CA VAL A 20 -1.14 7.97 0.15
C VAL A 20 -1.19 8.80 -1.13
N GLU A 21 -0.28 8.57 -2.07
CA GLU A 21 -0.25 9.27 -3.36
C GLU A 21 -1.56 9.07 -4.14
N THR A 22 -2.06 7.85 -4.15
CA THR A 22 -3.30 7.52 -4.85
C THR A 22 -4.54 8.15 -4.18
N LEU A 23 -4.59 8.15 -2.85
CA LEU A 23 -5.66 8.81 -2.10
C LEU A 23 -5.65 10.33 -2.30
N ALA A 24 -4.47 10.95 -2.40
CA ALA A 24 -4.35 12.37 -2.76
C ALA A 24 -4.94 12.64 -4.15
N GLY A 25 -4.68 11.77 -5.13
CA GLY A 25 -5.31 11.84 -6.45
C GLY A 25 -6.83 11.73 -6.38
N ALA A 26 -7.37 10.79 -5.60
CA ALA A 26 -8.81 10.66 -5.36
C ALA A 26 -9.40 11.95 -4.75
N GLU A 27 -8.76 12.53 -3.74
CA GLU A 27 -9.20 13.78 -3.11
C GLU A 27 -9.27 14.94 -4.11
N ILE A 28 -8.26 15.10 -4.95
CA ILE A 28 -8.22 16.13 -6.00
C ILE A 28 -9.43 15.99 -6.93
N HIS A 29 -9.71 14.77 -7.42
CA HIS A 29 -10.83 14.55 -8.33
C HIS A 29 -12.19 14.70 -7.64
N ALA A 30 -12.31 14.34 -6.36
CA ALA A 30 -13.53 14.61 -5.59
C ALA A 30 -13.81 16.11 -5.47
N ARG A 31 -12.77 16.91 -5.23
CA ARG A 31 -12.88 18.37 -5.13
C ARG A 31 -13.21 19.02 -6.48
N ILE A 32 -12.53 18.62 -7.54
CA ILE A 32 -12.81 19.11 -8.90
C ILE A 32 -14.23 18.71 -9.35
N GLY A 33 -14.66 17.49 -9.03
CA GLY A 33 -16.02 17.03 -9.33
C GLY A 33 -17.11 17.90 -8.67
N GLN A 34 -16.89 18.36 -7.44
CA GLN A 34 -17.81 19.31 -6.79
C GLN A 34 -17.92 20.61 -7.58
N ASN A 35 -16.78 21.18 -8.00
CA ASN A 35 -16.79 22.40 -8.81
C ASN A 35 -17.52 22.21 -10.15
N TYR A 36 -17.31 21.08 -10.83
CA TYR A 36 -18.01 20.78 -12.09
C TYR A 36 -19.52 20.63 -11.90
N ALA A 37 -19.95 19.99 -10.81
CA ALA A 37 -21.37 19.90 -10.47
C ALA A 37 -21.97 21.29 -10.17
N GLU A 38 -21.24 22.17 -9.48
CA GLU A 38 -21.71 23.53 -9.15
C GLU A 38 -21.90 24.41 -10.39
N ILE A 39 -21.04 24.27 -11.41
CA ILE A 39 -21.12 25.07 -12.63
C ILE A 39 -21.95 24.42 -13.75
N GLY A 40 -22.49 23.21 -13.53
CA GLY A 40 -23.27 22.46 -14.52
C GLY A 40 -22.43 21.88 -15.67
N ASP A 41 -21.15 21.60 -15.44
CA ASP A 41 -20.26 20.94 -16.42
C ASP A 41 -20.36 19.42 -16.27
N ASP A 42 -21.43 18.84 -16.84
CA ASP A 42 -21.68 17.40 -16.78
C ASP A 42 -20.55 16.53 -17.40
N PRO A 43 -19.95 16.90 -18.56
CA PRO A 43 -18.80 16.18 -19.09
C PRO A 43 -17.58 16.20 -18.16
N GLY A 44 -17.28 17.36 -17.57
CA GLY A 44 -16.21 17.48 -16.57
C GLY A 44 -16.48 16.63 -15.33
N LEU A 45 -17.74 16.62 -14.86
CA LEU A 45 -18.18 15.82 -13.73
C LEU A 45 -18.02 14.31 -13.99
N ASP A 46 -18.45 13.80 -15.14
CA ASP A 46 -18.26 12.37 -15.49
C ASP A 46 -16.79 11.98 -15.44
N TYR A 47 -15.93 12.80 -16.06
CA TYR A 47 -14.49 12.57 -16.05
C TYR A 47 -13.91 12.55 -14.63
N ALA A 48 -14.24 13.55 -13.81
CA ALA A 48 -13.76 13.63 -12.43
C ALA A 48 -14.19 12.41 -11.60
N ILE A 49 -15.45 11.96 -11.74
CA ILE A 49 -15.94 10.76 -11.05
C ILE A 49 -15.20 9.51 -11.50
N ARG A 50 -14.94 9.34 -12.80
CA ARG A 50 -14.19 8.18 -13.31
C ARG A 50 -12.76 8.14 -12.78
N CYS A 51 -12.08 9.28 -12.71
CA CYS A 51 -10.74 9.36 -12.15
C CYS A 51 -10.71 9.13 -10.62
N LEU A 52 -11.70 9.65 -9.89
CA LEU A 52 -11.88 9.37 -8.46
C LEU A 52 -12.01 7.86 -8.21
N VAL A 53 -12.86 7.19 -9.01
CA VAL A 53 -13.05 5.73 -8.92
C VAL A 53 -11.77 4.98 -9.26
N ALA A 54 -11.04 5.39 -10.30
CA ALA A 54 -9.79 4.75 -10.70
C ALA A 54 -8.74 4.81 -9.58
N ASN A 55 -8.52 6.00 -9.00
CA ASN A 55 -7.61 6.17 -7.87
C ASN A 55 -8.06 5.34 -6.66
N THR A 56 -9.35 5.40 -6.30
CA THR A 56 -9.87 4.63 -5.15
C THR A 56 -9.65 3.12 -5.33
N ARG A 57 -9.91 2.60 -6.54
CA ARG A 57 -9.69 1.17 -6.86
C ARG A 57 -8.21 0.80 -6.80
N ALA A 58 -7.32 1.65 -7.29
CA ALA A 58 -5.88 1.42 -7.20
C ALA A 58 -5.42 1.38 -5.73
N ALA A 59 -5.86 2.32 -4.89
CA ALA A 59 -5.55 2.34 -3.46
C ALA A 59 -6.03 1.06 -2.75
N VAL A 60 -7.27 0.62 -3.03
CA VAL A 60 -7.83 -0.63 -2.47
C VAL A 60 -7.02 -1.85 -2.89
N SER A 61 -6.65 -1.94 -4.18
CA SER A 61 -5.85 -3.06 -4.70
C SER A 61 -4.48 -3.13 -4.01
N VAL A 62 -3.82 -1.99 -3.82
CA VAL A 62 -2.50 -1.95 -3.17
C VAL A 62 -2.60 -2.21 -1.67
N LEU A 63 -3.68 -1.78 -1.01
CA LEU A 63 -3.95 -2.13 0.38
C LEU A 63 -4.10 -3.65 0.58
N ALA A 64 -4.71 -4.36 -0.37
CA ALA A 64 -4.78 -5.82 -0.33
C ALA A 64 -3.38 -6.45 -0.38
N ASN A 65 -2.52 -5.98 -1.28
CA ASN A 65 -1.13 -6.44 -1.38
C ASN A 65 -0.32 -6.17 -0.10
N LEU A 66 -0.49 -4.99 0.51
CA LEU A 66 0.13 -4.62 1.78
C LEU A 66 -0.30 -5.59 2.91
N LYS A 67 -1.58 -5.92 2.99
CA LYS A 67 -2.10 -6.88 3.98
C LYS A 67 -1.49 -8.26 3.80
N GLU A 68 -1.45 -8.76 2.57
CA GLU A 68 -0.88 -10.06 2.26
C GLU A 68 0.61 -10.12 2.63
N MET A 69 1.37 -9.09 2.30
CA MET A 69 2.79 -9.05 2.63
C MET A 69 3.03 -8.98 4.13
N ASN A 70 2.27 -8.18 4.87
CA ASN A 70 2.38 -8.12 6.33
C ASN A 70 2.09 -9.49 6.95
N ALA A 71 1.09 -10.21 6.46
CA ALA A 71 0.81 -11.58 6.90
C ALA A 71 1.99 -12.54 6.61
N LYS A 72 2.57 -12.48 5.41
CA LYS A 72 3.76 -13.28 5.04
C LYS A 72 4.96 -12.95 5.93
N GLN A 73 5.20 -11.68 6.24
CA GLN A 73 6.29 -11.25 7.12
C GLN A 73 6.06 -11.69 8.57
N ALA A 74 4.83 -11.57 9.10
CA ALA A 74 4.49 -12.01 10.44
C ALA A 74 4.71 -13.53 10.59
N ARG A 75 4.28 -14.32 9.61
CA ARG A 75 4.50 -15.78 9.59
C ARG A 75 5.99 -16.12 9.63
N ARG A 76 6.80 -15.49 8.76
CA ARG A 76 8.26 -15.71 8.75
C ARG A 76 8.92 -15.36 10.08
N ARG A 77 8.51 -14.25 10.72
CA ARG A 77 9.03 -13.87 12.04
C ARG A 77 8.67 -14.88 13.12
N ALA A 78 7.44 -15.42 13.11
CA ALA A 78 7.02 -16.47 14.05
C ALA A 78 7.81 -17.77 13.84
N GLU A 79 8.04 -18.18 12.60
CA GLU A 79 8.86 -19.34 12.25
C GLU A 79 10.31 -19.17 12.71
N THR A 80 10.94 -18.03 12.46
CA THR A 80 12.29 -17.73 12.95
C THR A 80 12.36 -17.73 14.48
N ALA A 81 11.38 -17.13 15.16
CA ALA A 81 11.34 -17.11 16.62
C ALA A 81 11.21 -18.52 17.23
N ALA A 82 10.39 -19.39 16.62
CA ALA A 82 10.24 -20.78 17.04
C ALA A 82 11.54 -21.59 16.88
N ILE A 83 12.27 -21.40 15.77
CA ILE A 83 13.58 -22.05 15.54
C ILE A 83 14.59 -21.61 16.61
N LEU A 84 14.67 -20.30 16.87
CA LEU A 84 15.60 -19.76 17.88
C LEU A 84 15.24 -20.20 19.31
N ALA A 85 13.95 -20.38 19.61
CA ALA A 85 13.49 -20.89 20.90
C ALA A 85 13.71 -22.42 21.06
N GLY A 86 13.64 -23.19 19.98
CA GLY A 86 13.82 -24.65 19.97
C GLY A 86 15.27 -25.13 19.89
N GLY A 87 16.20 -24.29 19.42
CA GLY A 87 17.62 -24.64 19.24
C GLY A 87 18.49 -24.66 20.50
N SER A 88 17.94 -24.43 21.69
CA SER A 88 18.71 -24.24 22.94
C SER A 88 18.80 -25.48 23.85
N THR A 89 18.49 -26.70 23.37
CA THR A 89 18.45 -27.91 24.22
C THR A 89 19.35 -29.06 23.78
N VAL A 90 20.33 -28.83 22.89
CA VAL A 90 21.35 -29.84 22.56
C VAL A 90 22.72 -29.39 23.04
N GLU A 91 22.96 -29.50 24.34
CA GLU A 91 24.24 -29.95 24.93
C GLU A 91 24.14 -29.94 26.46
N ALA A 92 23.65 -31.05 27.01
CA ALA A 92 23.95 -31.44 28.38
C ALA A 92 23.73 -32.95 28.50
N ARG A 93 24.75 -33.75 28.16
CA ARG A 93 24.99 -35.08 28.73
C ARG A 93 26.21 -35.78 28.12
N PRO A 94 26.85 -36.65 28.91
CA PRO A 94 27.75 -36.36 30.02
C PRO A 94 29.22 -36.58 29.66
#